data_AF-A0A422M6Z9-F1
#
_entry.id   AF-A0A422M6Z9-F1
#
_cell.length_a   1.000
_cell.length_b   1.000
_cell.length_c   1.000
_cell.angle_alpha   90.00
_cell.angle_beta   90.00
_cell.angle_gamma   90.00
#
_symmetry.space_group_name_H-M   'P 1'
#
loop_
_entity.id
_entity.type
_entity.pdbx_description
1 polymer ?
#
loop_
_entity_poly.entity_id
_entity_poly.type
_entity_poly.pdbx_seq_one_letter_code
_entity_poly.pdbx_strand_id
1 'polypeptide(L)'
;MRTGGRVVIVNPREKETSKLQNYSLDKERSYPVVKANTLVQKARHQLTAKELKLVDFMVSKVREDDTGFKPIETSIAEINQVMSFGRGSKNTDETIKALLALSNKGFWLKIPNAITISRWLQTAKIDENGKASLQLDPQLAPYLLKLVESKTGHARFSLADVVVLKSKYSIMLYELLMSWRGSMGVNGHPDEFLEYFGKSDMKWWIFNGKILTPAINEINSKTGIKVHYATRKKGGKTVEVELDFKGEFSQEQWDQMK
;
A
#
# COMPACT_ATOMS: atom_id res chain seq x y z
N MET A 1 -44.15 -18.58 32.64
CA MET A 1 -42.85 -18.61 31.94
C MET A 1 -42.89 -17.55 30.83
N ARG A 2 -41.93 -16.62 30.80
CA ARG A 2 -41.91 -15.48 29.85
C ARG A 2 -41.12 -15.85 28.59
N THR A 3 -41.72 -15.69 27.42
CA THR A 3 -41.04 -15.69 26.11
C THR A 3 -41.28 -14.33 25.44
N GLY A 4 -40.33 -13.41 25.62
CA GLY A 4 -40.33 -12.10 24.97
C GLY A 4 -39.18 -12.01 23.98
N GLY A 5 -39.42 -12.44 22.73
CA GLY A 5 -38.48 -12.23 21.63
C GLY A 5 -38.47 -10.75 21.23
N ARG A 6 -37.32 -10.10 21.34
CA ARG A 6 -37.12 -8.72 20.88
C ARG A 6 -37.18 -8.70 19.35
N VAL A 7 -38.27 -8.16 18.79
CA VAL A 7 -38.34 -7.84 17.36
C VAL A 7 -37.46 -6.62 17.12
N VAL A 8 -36.32 -6.81 16.46
CA VAL A 8 -35.46 -5.70 16.03
C VAL A 8 -36.05 -5.13 14.73
N ILE A 9 -36.85 -4.07 14.87
CA ILE A 9 -37.34 -3.29 13.72
C ILE A 9 -36.17 -2.42 13.25
N VAL A 10 -35.46 -2.86 12.21
CA VAL A 10 -34.41 -2.06 11.60
C VAL A 10 -35.03 -1.05 10.63
N ASN A 11 -34.80 0.24 10.86
CA ASN A 11 -35.35 1.35 10.09
C ASN A 11 -34.90 1.28 8.59
N PRO A 12 -35.83 1.32 7.61
CA PRO A 12 -35.49 1.29 6.19
C PRO A 12 -34.50 2.40 5.77
N ARG A 13 -34.60 3.60 6.35
CA ARG A 13 -33.67 4.71 6.05
C ARG A 13 -32.25 4.45 6.54
N GLU A 14 -32.09 3.78 7.69
CA GLU A 14 -30.76 3.38 8.21
C GLU A 14 -30.13 2.25 7.37
N LYS A 15 -30.94 1.33 6.84
CA LYS A 15 -30.45 0.32 5.89
C LYS A 15 -29.98 0.94 4.59
N GLU A 16 -30.68 1.95 4.09
CA GLU A 16 -30.36 2.62 2.83
C GLU A 16 -29.10 3.49 2.96
N THR A 17 -28.97 4.27 4.04
CA THR A 17 -27.74 5.04 4.32
C THR A 17 -26.52 4.14 4.54
N SER A 18 -26.67 3.02 5.26
CA SER A 18 -25.61 2.02 5.45
C SER A 18 -25.18 1.39 4.12
N LYS A 19 -26.13 1.05 3.23
CA LYS A 19 -25.83 0.53 1.89
C LYS A 19 -25.07 1.55 1.03
N LEU A 20 -25.51 2.80 1.00
CA LEU A 20 -24.84 3.87 0.26
C LEU A 20 -23.42 4.14 0.77
N GLN A 21 -23.23 4.12 2.09
CA GLN A 21 -21.93 4.30 2.72
C GLN A 21 -20.97 3.15 2.41
N ASN A 22 -21.46 1.90 2.41
CA ASN A 22 -20.66 0.74 2.02
C ASN A 22 -20.28 0.79 0.53
N TYR A 23 -21.22 1.13 -0.35
CA TYR A 23 -20.94 1.30 -1.79
C TYR A 23 -19.87 2.37 -2.06
N SER A 24 -19.97 3.53 -1.39
CA SER A 24 -18.96 4.59 -1.49
C SER A 24 -17.59 4.11 -1.03
N LEU A 25 -17.54 3.34 0.05
CA LEU A 25 -16.29 2.84 0.61
C LEU A 25 -15.65 1.75 -0.26
N ASP A 26 -16.46 0.86 -0.83
CA ASP A 26 -15.99 -0.16 -1.76
C ASP A 26 -15.43 0.48 -3.03
N LYS A 27 -16.08 1.53 -3.53
CA LYS A 27 -15.57 2.35 -4.63
C LYS A 27 -14.23 3.01 -4.29
N GLU A 28 -14.11 3.61 -3.10
CA GLU A 28 -12.85 4.22 -2.68
C GLU A 28 -11.70 3.21 -2.60
N ARG A 29 -11.99 1.98 -2.17
CA ARG A 29 -11.00 0.91 -2.09
C ARG A 29 -10.72 0.23 -3.42
N SER A 30 -11.59 0.40 -4.41
CA SER A 30 -11.42 -0.18 -5.74
C SER A 30 -10.49 0.65 -6.63
N TYR A 31 -10.21 1.91 -6.26
CA TYR A 31 -9.27 2.75 -7.01
C TYR A 31 -7.88 2.12 -7.09
N PRO A 32 -7.24 2.16 -8.28
CA PRO A 32 -5.92 1.62 -8.47
C PRO A 32 -4.86 2.51 -7.80
N VAL A 33 -3.88 1.86 -7.20
CA VAL A 33 -2.61 2.47 -6.80
C VAL A 33 -1.61 2.17 -7.90
N VAL A 34 -1.03 3.21 -8.49
CA VAL A 34 -0.06 3.08 -9.60
C VAL A 34 1.25 3.76 -9.21
N LYS A 35 2.35 3.00 -9.25
CA LYS A 35 3.69 3.50 -8.92
C LYS A 35 4.70 2.96 -9.94
N ALA A 36 5.67 3.77 -10.34
CA ALA A 36 6.77 3.28 -11.18
C ALA A 36 7.52 2.14 -10.46
N ASN A 37 7.91 1.09 -11.20
CA ASN A 37 8.65 -0.04 -10.63
C ASN A 37 9.93 0.41 -9.93
N THR A 38 10.61 1.38 -10.52
CA THR A 38 11.83 1.98 -9.96
C THR A 38 11.60 2.60 -8.60
N LEU A 39 10.47 3.28 -8.39
CA LEU A 39 10.12 3.87 -7.10
C LEU A 39 9.89 2.77 -6.05
N VAL A 40 9.08 1.75 -6.38
CA VAL A 40 8.78 0.64 -5.46
C VAL A 40 10.03 -0.17 -5.10
N GLN A 41 10.90 -0.42 -6.07
CA GLN A 41 12.07 -1.28 -5.91
C GLN A 41 13.26 -0.56 -5.27
N LYS A 42 13.40 0.76 -5.47
CA LYS A 42 14.60 1.53 -5.08
C LYS A 42 14.37 2.53 -3.96
N ALA A 43 13.13 2.93 -3.66
CA ALA A 43 12.88 3.80 -2.52
C ALA A 43 13.28 3.09 -1.22
N ARG A 44 14.17 3.72 -0.44
CA ARG A 44 14.61 3.19 0.85
C ARG A 44 14.00 4.04 1.96
N HIS A 45 12.86 3.60 2.49
CA HIS A 45 12.14 4.30 3.55
C HIS A 45 11.80 3.40 4.73
N GLN A 46 11.79 3.96 5.94
CA GLN A 46 11.38 3.27 7.16
C GLN A 46 9.98 3.69 7.60
N LEU A 47 9.00 3.36 6.77
CA LEU A 47 7.60 3.63 7.05
C LEU A 47 6.96 2.53 7.91
N THR A 48 6.01 2.92 8.73
CA THR A 48 5.11 2.01 9.45
C THR A 48 4.01 1.50 8.52
N ALA A 49 3.26 0.47 8.94
CA ALA A 49 2.14 -0.03 8.13
C ALA A 49 1.06 1.04 7.90
N LYS A 50 0.80 1.89 8.91
CA LYS A 50 -0.15 3.01 8.81
C LYS A 50 0.36 4.06 7.81
N GLU A 51 1.65 4.39 7.86
CA GLU A 51 2.27 5.35 6.94
C GLU A 51 2.31 4.84 5.49
N LEU A 52 2.64 3.56 5.26
CA LEU A 52 2.57 2.95 3.92
C LEU A 52 1.14 3.03 3.34
N LYS A 53 0.15 2.67 4.15
CA LYS A 53 -1.27 2.79 3.78
C LYS A 53 -1.69 4.22 3.47
N LEU A 54 -1.17 5.21 4.20
CA LEU A 54 -1.43 6.62 3.89
C LEU A 54 -0.80 7.04 2.56
N VAL A 55 0.39 6.53 2.23
CA VAL A 55 0.99 6.72 0.90
C VAL A 55 0.10 6.12 -0.18
N ASP A 56 -0.33 4.87 -0.03
CA ASP A 56 -1.19 4.19 -1.01
C ASP A 56 -2.54 4.89 -1.18
N PHE A 57 -3.13 5.37 -0.08
CA PHE A 57 -4.33 6.20 -0.13
C PHE A 57 -4.09 7.45 -0.98
N MET A 58 -3.02 8.22 -0.73
CA MET A 58 -2.74 9.42 -1.51
C MET A 58 -2.46 9.12 -2.97
N VAL A 59 -1.70 8.06 -3.26
CA VAL A 59 -1.39 7.63 -4.63
C VAL A 59 -2.66 7.17 -5.37
N SER A 60 -3.61 6.52 -4.70
CA SER A 60 -4.89 6.11 -5.31
C SER A 60 -5.75 7.28 -5.80
N LYS A 61 -5.48 8.50 -5.32
CA LYS A 61 -6.19 9.73 -5.71
C LYS A 61 -5.53 10.44 -6.91
N VAL A 62 -4.35 10.00 -7.33
CA VAL A 62 -3.65 10.54 -8.50
C VAL A 62 -4.31 10.01 -9.76
N ARG A 63 -4.69 10.90 -10.67
CA ARG A 63 -5.38 10.52 -11.91
C ARG A 63 -4.40 10.37 -13.07
N GLU A 64 -4.76 9.53 -14.03
CA GLU A 64 -3.93 9.29 -15.22
C GLU A 64 -3.73 10.58 -16.06
N ASP A 65 -4.70 11.50 -16.05
CA ASP A 65 -4.69 12.77 -16.79
C ASP A 65 -4.05 13.94 -16.03
N ASP A 66 -3.58 13.74 -14.79
CA ASP A 66 -2.97 14.80 -14.01
C ASP A 66 -1.62 15.24 -14.60
N THR A 67 -1.44 16.56 -14.74
CA THR A 67 -0.18 17.19 -15.17
C THR A 67 0.72 17.58 -13.99
N GLY A 68 0.21 17.41 -12.76
CA GLY A 68 0.86 17.70 -11.49
C GLY A 68 -0.04 17.23 -10.35
N PHE A 69 0.52 17.12 -9.14
CA PHE A 69 -0.28 16.70 -7.99
C PHE A 69 -1.19 17.84 -7.51
N LYS A 70 -2.50 17.67 -7.69
CA LYS A 70 -3.50 18.51 -7.04
C LYS A 70 -3.57 18.17 -5.55
N PRO A 71 -3.91 19.13 -4.67
CA PRO A 71 -4.23 18.82 -3.29
C PRO A 71 -5.35 17.79 -3.19
N ILE A 72 -5.16 16.78 -2.35
CA ILE A 72 -6.14 15.74 -2.07
C ILE A 72 -7.01 16.26 -0.92
N GLU A 73 -8.22 16.71 -1.27
CA GLU A 73 -9.24 17.13 -0.31
C GLU A 73 -9.98 15.91 0.25
N THR A 74 -9.95 15.75 1.57
CA THR A 74 -10.55 14.61 2.29
C THR A 74 -10.84 14.99 3.76
N SER A 75 -11.10 14.00 4.62
CA SER A 75 -11.11 14.15 6.07
C SER A 75 -10.36 13.02 6.76
N ILE A 76 -9.85 13.27 7.98
CA ILE A 76 -9.21 12.21 8.78
C ILE A 76 -10.19 11.06 9.06
N ALA A 77 -11.48 11.37 9.21
CA ALA A 77 -12.54 10.38 9.38
C ALA A 77 -12.68 9.48 8.13
N GLU A 78 -12.68 10.06 6.93
CA GLU A 78 -12.74 9.33 5.66
C GLU A 78 -11.50 8.45 5.49
N ILE A 79 -10.29 8.99 5.68
CA ILE A 79 -9.03 8.21 5.64
C ILE A 79 -9.12 7.01 6.57
N ASN A 80 -9.55 7.24 7.81
CA ASN A 80 -9.67 6.17 8.81
C ASN A 80 -10.71 5.11 8.40
N GLN A 81 -11.80 5.52 7.76
CA GLN A 81 -12.83 4.62 7.27
C GLN A 81 -12.31 3.78 6.08
N VAL A 82 -11.74 4.43 5.07
CA VAL A 82 -11.19 3.79 3.87
C VAL A 82 -10.06 2.83 4.25
N MET A 83 -9.12 3.25 5.10
CA MET A 83 -7.95 2.44 5.47
C MET A 83 -8.18 1.45 6.63
N SER A 84 -9.40 1.40 7.18
CA SER A 84 -9.76 0.59 8.35
C SER A 84 -8.88 0.86 9.59
N PHE A 85 -8.54 2.13 9.85
CA PHE A 85 -7.76 2.54 11.01
C PHE A 85 -8.58 2.65 12.31
N GLY A 86 -9.90 2.44 12.24
CA GLY A 86 -10.79 2.56 13.39
C GLY A 86 -11.47 3.94 13.48
N ARG A 87 -12.24 4.17 14.54
CA ARG A 87 -13.04 5.39 14.73
C ARG A 87 -12.73 6.05 16.08
N GLY A 88 -13.10 7.31 16.25
CA GLY A 88 -12.93 8.07 17.49
C GLY A 88 -11.61 8.84 17.60
N SER A 89 -11.53 9.72 18.60
CA SER A 89 -10.45 10.71 18.76
C SER A 89 -9.05 10.10 18.78
N LYS A 90 -8.86 8.98 19.50
CA LYS A 90 -7.57 8.27 19.52
C LYS A 90 -7.08 7.90 18.12
N ASN A 91 -7.95 7.34 17.27
CA ASN A 91 -7.58 6.93 15.92
C ASN A 91 -7.37 8.13 15.00
N THR A 92 -8.11 9.22 15.21
CA THR A 92 -7.85 10.51 14.57
C THR A 92 -6.44 11.00 14.91
N ASP A 93 -6.10 11.10 16.19
CA ASP A 93 -4.79 11.57 16.65
C ASP A 93 -3.63 10.72 16.12
N GLU A 94 -3.78 9.39 16.12
CA GLU A 94 -2.79 8.49 15.56
C GLU A 94 -2.58 8.70 14.05
N THR A 95 -3.65 8.99 13.30
CA THR A 95 -3.56 9.26 11.86
C THR A 95 -2.91 10.62 11.59
N ILE A 96 -3.23 11.64 12.38
CA ILE A 96 -2.55 12.95 12.31
C ILE A 96 -1.05 12.81 12.63
N LYS A 97 -0.71 12.06 13.70
CA LYS A 97 0.69 11.75 14.05
C LYS A 97 1.41 10.99 12.94
N ALA A 98 0.73 10.04 12.29
CA ALA A 98 1.29 9.31 11.16
C ALA A 98 1.53 10.21 9.94
N LEU A 99 0.64 11.15 9.64
CA LEU A 99 0.85 12.16 8.59
C LEU A 99 2.06 13.06 8.90
N LEU A 100 2.18 13.56 10.13
CA LEU A 100 3.34 14.34 10.55
C LEU A 100 4.65 13.54 10.46
N ALA A 101 4.63 12.30 10.92
CA ALA A 101 5.79 11.42 10.80
C ALA A 101 6.16 11.16 9.33
N LEU A 102 5.15 10.96 8.46
CA LEU A 102 5.34 10.75 7.03
C LEU A 102 5.95 11.98 6.33
N SER A 103 5.53 13.20 6.69
CA SER A 103 6.11 14.43 6.12
C SER A 103 7.58 14.62 6.50
N ASN A 104 7.98 14.12 7.68
CA ASN A 104 9.35 14.25 8.20
C ASN A 104 10.29 13.13 7.70
N LYS A 105 9.74 12.04 7.17
CA LYS A 105 10.50 10.88 6.68
C LYS A 105 10.84 11.03 5.20
N GLY A 106 11.85 11.85 4.92
CA GLY A 106 12.50 11.84 3.62
C GLY A 106 13.15 10.50 3.31
N PHE A 107 13.29 10.17 2.03
CA PHE A 107 13.96 8.97 1.56
C PHE A 107 14.85 9.26 0.37
N TRP A 108 15.86 8.42 0.22
CA TRP A 108 16.80 8.46 -0.88
C TRP A 108 16.23 7.64 -2.03
N LEU A 109 16.19 8.23 -3.23
CA LEU A 109 15.95 7.53 -4.47
C LEU A 109 17.23 7.58 -5.30
N LYS A 110 17.97 6.46 -5.29
CA LYS A 110 19.24 6.31 -6.00
C LYS A 110 18.97 5.71 -7.37
N ILE A 111 19.16 6.50 -8.42
CA ILE A 111 19.16 6.06 -9.82
C ILE A 111 20.60 6.19 -10.37
N PRO A 112 20.99 5.48 -11.45
CA PRO A 112 22.39 5.36 -11.87
C PRO A 112 23.17 6.68 -11.98
N ASN A 113 22.49 7.78 -12.35
CA ASN A 113 23.12 9.08 -12.60
C ASN A 113 22.70 10.19 -11.62
N ALA A 114 21.86 9.89 -10.62
CA ALA A 114 21.37 10.90 -9.69
C ALA A 114 20.90 10.30 -8.37
N ILE A 115 21.06 11.08 -7.30
CA ILE A 115 20.45 10.82 -6.00
C ILE A 115 19.45 11.92 -5.74
N THR A 116 18.17 11.55 -5.61
CA THR A 116 17.11 12.48 -5.22
C THR A 116 16.73 12.23 -3.77
N ILE A 117 16.65 13.29 -2.97
CA ILE A 117 16.02 13.26 -1.65
C ILE A 117 14.58 13.72 -1.85
N SER A 118 13.63 12.82 -1.64
CA SER A 118 12.20 13.11 -1.76
C SER A 118 11.51 12.82 -0.44
N ARG A 119 10.32 13.38 -0.25
CA ARG A 119 9.36 12.90 0.76
C ARG A 119 8.10 12.43 0.08
N TRP A 120 7.24 11.70 0.79
CA TRP A 120 5.92 11.34 0.26
C TRP A 120 4.93 12.48 0.38
N LEU A 121 4.87 13.09 1.56
CA LEU A 121 3.93 14.15 1.91
C LEU A 121 4.68 15.48 2.05
N GLN A 122 4.39 16.43 1.19
CA GLN A 122 4.95 17.78 1.25
C GLN A 122 4.24 18.63 2.30
N THR A 123 2.91 18.59 2.33
CA THR A 123 2.09 19.40 3.24
C THR A 123 0.81 18.66 3.59
N ALA A 124 0.41 18.72 4.86
CA ALA A 124 -0.92 18.34 5.31
C ALA A 124 -1.52 19.50 6.09
N LYS A 125 -2.62 20.06 5.59
CA LYS A 125 -3.42 21.06 6.32
C LYS A 125 -4.64 20.37 6.87
N ILE A 126 -4.87 20.44 8.18
CA ILE A 126 -6.02 19.82 8.85
C ILE A 126 -6.73 20.91 9.65
N ASP A 127 -8.05 21.07 9.43
CA ASP A 127 -8.86 22.03 10.18
C ASP A 127 -9.42 21.44 11.48
N GLU A 128 -10.08 22.28 12.27
CA GLU A 128 -10.70 21.89 13.56
C GLU A 128 -11.80 20.82 13.41
N ASN A 129 -12.40 20.69 12.22
CA ASN A 129 -13.42 19.71 11.91
C ASN A 129 -12.83 18.40 11.35
N GLY A 130 -11.51 18.31 11.26
CA GLY A 130 -10.79 17.16 10.73
C GLY A 130 -10.83 17.04 9.21
N LYS A 131 -11.23 18.10 8.47
CA LYS A 131 -11.02 18.16 7.02
C LYS A 131 -9.55 18.32 6.74
N ALA A 132 -9.05 17.63 5.73
CA ALA A 132 -7.63 17.57 5.41
C ALA A 132 -7.40 17.86 3.91
N SER A 133 -6.39 18.69 3.64
CA SER A 133 -5.82 18.88 2.31
C SER A 133 -4.39 18.33 2.34
N LEU A 134 -4.15 17.25 1.59
CA LEU A 134 -2.85 16.58 1.53
C LEU A 134 -2.16 16.83 0.18
N GLN A 135 -0.89 17.24 0.21
CA GLN A 135 -0.11 17.53 -0.98
C GLN A 135 1.07 16.55 -1.09
N LEU A 136 1.09 15.76 -2.17
CA LEU A 136 2.25 14.93 -2.52
C LEU A 136 3.44 15.80 -2.94
N ASP A 137 4.66 15.32 -2.65
CA ASP A 137 5.89 15.97 -3.09
C ASP A 137 5.99 16.00 -4.63
N PRO A 138 6.11 17.19 -5.27
CA PRO A 138 6.26 17.31 -6.72
C PRO A 138 7.41 16.50 -7.31
N GLN A 139 8.46 16.19 -6.53
CA GLN A 139 9.58 15.34 -6.98
C GLN A 139 9.15 13.90 -7.30
N LEU A 140 7.97 13.47 -6.84
CA LEU A 140 7.41 12.16 -7.17
C LEU A 140 6.68 12.12 -8.51
N ALA A 141 6.47 13.26 -9.17
CA ALA A 141 5.75 13.35 -10.44
C ALA A 141 6.27 12.36 -11.51
N PRO A 142 7.59 12.20 -11.74
CA PRO A 142 8.11 11.24 -12.71
C PRO A 142 7.78 9.77 -12.41
N TYR A 143 7.34 9.48 -11.19
CA TYR A 143 7.15 8.12 -10.68
C TYR A 143 5.70 7.77 -10.36
N LEU A 144 4.77 8.72 -10.45
CA LEU A 144 3.35 8.55 -10.13
C LEU A 144 2.41 9.10 -11.20
N LEU A 145 2.86 10.04 -12.06
CA LEU A 145 2.03 10.62 -13.12
C LEU A 145 2.31 9.94 -14.47
N LYS A 146 1.26 9.81 -15.29
CA LYS A 146 1.33 9.37 -16.70
C LYS A 146 2.12 8.07 -16.92
N LEU A 147 2.07 7.16 -15.95
CA LEU A 147 2.83 5.92 -15.99
C LEU A 147 2.36 4.93 -17.05
N VAL A 148 1.08 5.02 -17.44
CA VAL A 148 0.49 4.19 -18.52
C VAL A 148 1.19 4.43 -19.85
N GLU A 149 1.60 5.66 -20.13
CA GLU A 149 2.31 6.03 -21.37
C GLU A 149 3.83 5.83 -21.25
N SER A 150 4.34 5.55 -20.06
CA SER A 150 5.78 5.46 -19.81
C SER A 150 6.35 4.13 -20.31
N LYS A 151 7.55 4.17 -20.89
CA LYS A 151 8.32 2.95 -21.28
C LYS A 151 8.82 2.15 -20.08
N THR A 152 8.64 2.67 -18.87
CA THR A 152 9.04 2.02 -17.62
C THR A 152 7.86 1.25 -17.05
N GLY A 153 8.07 -0.03 -16.71
CA GLY A 153 7.04 -0.81 -16.03
C GLY A 153 6.56 -0.13 -14.75
N HIS A 154 5.30 -0.36 -14.39
CA HIS A 154 4.67 0.19 -13.21
C HIS A 154 3.94 -0.89 -12.41
N ALA A 155 4.03 -0.80 -11.09
CA ALA A 155 3.24 -1.60 -10.18
C ALA A 155 1.82 -1.04 -10.19
N ARG A 156 0.83 -1.93 -10.35
CA ARG A 156 -0.60 -1.59 -10.31
C ARG A 156 -1.34 -2.61 -9.48
N PHE A 157 -2.08 -2.13 -8.47
CA PHE A 157 -2.86 -2.95 -7.55
C PHE A 157 -4.04 -2.15 -6.97
N SER A 158 -5.01 -2.82 -6.37
CA SER A 158 -6.15 -2.14 -5.74
C SER A 158 -5.79 -1.63 -4.34
N LEU A 159 -6.38 -0.52 -3.91
CA LEU A 159 -6.21 -0.06 -2.53
C LEU A 159 -6.75 -1.09 -1.52
N ALA A 160 -7.81 -1.82 -1.89
CA ALA A 160 -8.39 -2.90 -1.09
C ALA A 160 -7.38 -3.97 -0.67
N ASP A 161 -6.48 -4.38 -1.58
CA ASP A 161 -5.43 -5.37 -1.30
C ASP A 161 -4.48 -4.89 -0.20
N VAL A 162 -4.13 -3.60 -0.20
CA VAL A 162 -3.30 -3.02 0.87
C VAL A 162 -4.07 -2.94 2.18
N VAL A 163 -5.34 -2.54 2.14
CA VAL A 163 -6.17 -2.35 3.35
C VAL A 163 -6.23 -3.61 4.21
N VAL A 164 -6.32 -4.80 3.59
CA VAL A 164 -6.43 -6.08 4.32
C VAL A 164 -5.12 -6.57 4.96
N LEU A 165 -3.97 -6.11 4.46
CA LEU A 165 -2.65 -6.46 4.98
C LEU A 165 -2.35 -5.66 6.25
N LYS A 166 -1.95 -6.34 7.34
CA LYS A 166 -1.67 -5.71 8.63
C LYS A 166 -0.18 -5.46 8.84
N SER A 167 0.67 -6.39 8.42
CA SER A 167 2.12 -6.25 8.57
C SER A 167 2.67 -5.29 7.51
N LYS A 168 3.52 -4.35 7.95
CA LYS A 168 4.26 -3.49 7.02
C LYS A 168 5.08 -4.30 6.02
N TYR A 169 5.59 -5.45 6.43
CA TYR A 169 6.39 -6.31 5.58
C TYR A 169 5.55 -7.02 4.51
N SER A 170 4.30 -7.35 4.83
CA SER A 170 3.36 -7.89 3.83
C SER A 170 3.00 -6.84 2.79
N ILE A 171 2.79 -5.58 3.21
CA ILE A 171 2.52 -4.47 2.29
C ILE A 171 3.73 -4.25 1.37
N MET A 172 4.93 -4.08 1.94
CA MET A 172 6.16 -3.92 1.16
C MET A 172 6.41 -5.09 0.19
N LEU A 173 6.21 -6.33 0.64
CA LEU A 173 6.40 -7.51 -0.20
C LEU A 173 5.36 -7.56 -1.33
N TYR A 174 4.09 -7.26 -1.02
CA TYR A 174 3.02 -7.24 -2.01
C TYR A 174 3.30 -6.21 -3.10
N GLU A 175 3.66 -4.97 -2.73
CA GLU A 175 4.04 -3.94 -3.69
C GLU A 175 5.26 -4.34 -4.53
N LEU A 176 6.28 -4.92 -3.89
CA LEU A 176 7.44 -5.43 -4.61
C LEU A 176 7.02 -6.46 -5.65
N LEU A 177 6.24 -7.47 -5.30
CA LEU A 177 5.74 -8.49 -6.23
C LEU A 177 4.96 -7.83 -7.38
N MET A 178 4.08 -6.87 -7.09
CA MET A 178 3.32 -6.15 -8.12
C MET A 178 4.22 -5.36 -9.09
N SER A 179 5.38 -4.87 -8.63
CA SER A 179 6.37 -4.23 -9.51
C SER A 179 7.07 -5.20 -10.47
N TRP A 180 6.98 -6.51 -10.22
CA TRP A 180 7.53 -7.56 -11.07
C TRP A 180 6.44 -8.30 -11.86
N ARG A 181 5.21 -7.78 -11.89
CA ARG A 181 4.11 -8.39 -12.63
C ARG A 181 4.45 -8.47 -14.13
N GLY A 182 4.15 -9.62 -14.74
CA GLY A 182 4.52 -9.93 -16.12
C GLY A 182 5.95 -10.46 -16.30
N SER A 183 6.70 -10.64 -15.21
CA SER A 183 8.00 -11.32 -15.20
C SER A 183 7.92 -12.70 -14.53
N MET A 184 9.07 -13.38 -14.37
CA MET A 184 9.17 -14.65 -13.65
C MET A 184 9.09 -14.50 -12.12
N GLY A 185 9.00 -13.28 -11.59
CA GLY A 185 8.97 -13.01 -10.16
C GLY A 185 10.17 -12.20 -9.67
N VAL A 186 10.48 -12.31 -8.38
CA VAL A 186 11.58 -11.61 -7.70
C VAL A 186 12.66 -12.62 -7.34
N ASN A 187 13.83 -12.50 -7.96
CA ASN A 187 14.98 -13.35 -7.69
C ASN A 187 16.16 -12.49 -7.22
N GLY A 188 16.93 -12.97 -6.24
CA GLY A 188 18.10 -12.25 -5.75
C GLY A 188 18.83 -12.93 -4.60
N HIS A 189 19.95 -12.35 -4.18
CA HIS A 189 20.69 -12.82 -3.01
C HIS A 189 19.91 -12.48 -1.72
N PRO A 190 19.96 -13.32 -0.66
CA PRO A 190 19.43 -13.01 0.67
C PRO A 190 19.67 -11.58 1.17
N ASP A 191 20.86 -11.04 0.91
CA ASP A 191 21.27 -9.71 1.37
C ASP A 191 20.49 -8.59 0.66
N GLU A 192 20.07 -8.78 -0.58
CA GLU A 192 19.27 -7.81 -1.34
C GLU A 192 17.86 -7.69 -0.73
N PHE A 193 17.27 -8.80 -0.32
CA PHE A 193 16.01 -8.81 0.42
C PHE A 193 16.18 -8.15 1.78
N LEU A 194 17.23 -8.49 2.53
CA LEU A 194 17.51 -7.86 3.83
C LEU A 194 17.66 -6.34 3.69
N GLU A 195 18.38 -5.87 2.68
CA GLU A 195 18.51 -4.43 2.39
C GLU A 195 17.17 -3.79 2.04
N TYR A 196 16.39 -4.40 1.15
CA TYR A 196 15.08 -3.90 0.74
C TYR A 196 14.14 -3.67 1.92
N PHE A 197 14.11 -4.61 2.88
CA PHE A 197 13.27 -4.51 4.08
C PHE A 197 13.90 -3.73 5.24
N GLY A 198 15.10 -3.15 5.05
CA GLY A 198 15.81 -2.40 6.09
C GLY A 198 16.25 -3.28 7.27
N LYS A 199 16.78 -4.46 6.95
CA LYS A 199 17.20 -5.53 7.88
C LYS A 199 18.58 -6.11 7.55
N SER A 200 19.47 -5.31 6.95
CA SER A 200 20.83 -5.73 6.59
C SER A 200 21.69 -6.28 7.74
N ASP A 201 21.33 -5.96 8.99
CA ASP A 201 21.97 -6.45 10.21
C ASP A 201 21.43 -7.82 10.68
N MET A 202 20.33 -8.30 10.09
CA MET A 202 19.66 -9.53 10.50
C MET A 202 20.20 -10.75 9.72
N LYS A 203 20.40 -11.87 10.43
CA LYS A 203 20.73 -13.15 9.77
C LYS A 203 19.56 -13.63 8.90
N TRP A 204 19.87 -14.11 7.68
CA TRP A 204 18.86 -14.58 6.72
C TRP A 204 17.80 -15.52 7.32
N TRP A 205 18.20 -16.54 8.08
CA TRP A 205 17.25 -17.52 8.64
C TRP A 205 16.25 -16.88 9.62
N ILE A 206 16.67 -15.84 10.36
CA ILE A 206 15.81 -15.07 11.27
C ILE A 206 14.84 -14.23 10.44
N PHE A 207 15.36 -13.51 9.44
CA PHE A 207 14.56 -12.71 8.54
C PHE A 207 13.51 -13.56 7.81
N ASN A 208 13.92 -14.70 7.26
CA ASN A 208 13.02 -15.61 6.57
C ASN A 208 11.89 -16.08 7.49
N GLY A 209 12.22 -16.58 8.69
CA GLY A 209 11.22 -17.10 9.61
C GLY A 209 10.32 -16.05 10.27
N LYS A 210 10.83 -14.84 10.53
CA LYS A 210 10.08 -13.79 11.26
C LYS A 210 9.44 -12.73 10.38
N ILE A 211 9.89 -12.57 9.14
CA ILE A 211 9.48 -11.49 8.24
C ILE A 211 8.95 -12.05 6.92
N LEU A 212 9.79 -12.75 6.16
CA LEU A 212 9.43 -13.16 4.79
C LEU A 212 8.30 -14.19 4.78
N THR A 213 8.45 -15.31 5.50
CA THR A 213 7.42 -16.36 5.55
C THR A 213 6.09 -15.84 6.13
N PRO A 214 6.05 -15.08 7.25
CA PRO A 214 4.80 -14.49 7.73
C PRO A 214 4.16 -13.53 6.73
N ALA A 215 4.96 -12.73 5.99
CA ALA A 215 4.46 -11.83 4.96
C ALA A 215 3.82 -12.60 3.80
N ILE A 216 4.48 -13.63 3.29
CA ILE A 216 3.96 -14.53 2.26
C ILE A 216 2.63 -15.17 2.71
N ASN A 217 2.58 -15.68 3.94
CA ASN A 217 1.37 -16.30 4.47
C ASN A 217 0.19 -15.32 4.58
N GLU A 218 0.46 -14.08 4.99
CA GLU A 218 -0.57 -13.05 5.06
C GLU A 218 -1.08 -12.66 3.66
N ILE A 219 -0.18 -12.48 2.68
CA ILE A 219 -0.55 -12.19 1.29
C ILE A 219 -1.40 -13.32 0.72
N ASN A 220 -0.94 -14.57 0.86
CA ASN A 220 -1.62 -15.76 0.35
C ASN A 220 -2.99 -15.98 0.98
N SER A 221 -3.22 -15.51 2.22
CA SER A 221 -4.49 -15.69 2.90
C SER A 221 -5.48 -14.55 2.66
N LYS A 222 -5.01 -13.35 2.28
CA LYS A 222 -5.85 -12.14 2.26
C LYS A 222 -5.99 -11.45 0.92
N THR A 223 -5.14 -11.76 -0.05
CA THR A 223 -5.14 -11.11 -1.36
C THR A 223 -5.49 -12.09 -2.46
N GLY A 224 -5.73 -11.57 -3.67
CA GLY A 224 -5.99 -12.38 -4.87
C GLY A 224 -4.79 -13.16 -5.40
N ILE A 225 -3.57 -12.87 -4.93
CA ILE A 225 -2.36 -13.55 -5.40
C ILE A 225 -1.91 -14.69 -4.48
N LYS A 226 -1.24 -15.66 -5.07
CA LYS A 226 -0.54 -16.77 -4.41
C LYS A 226 0.93 -16.67 -4.74
N VAL A 227 1.72 -16.41 -3.72
CA VAL A 227 3.16 -16.30 -3.72
C VAL A 227 3.76 -17.66 -3.38
N HIS A 228 4.67 -18.10 -4.22
CA HIS A 228 5.51 -19.26 -4.04
C HIS A 228 6.92 -18.80 -3.69
N TYR A 229 7.61 -19.59 -2.87
CA TYR A 229 8.93 -19.26 -2.35
C TYR A 229 9.85 -20.47 -2.47
N ALA A 230 11.00 -20.26 -3.08
CA ALA A 230 12.06 -21.24 -3.21
C ALA A 230 13.40 -20.64 -2.81
N THR A 231 14.33 -21.52 -2.42
CA THR A 231 15.72 -21.12 -2.18
C THR A 231 16.68 -22.13 -2.76
N ARG A 232 17.81 -21.63 -3.26
CA ARG A 232 18.96 -22.45 -3.61
C ARG A 232 20.00 -22.35 -2.51
N LYS A 233 20.57 -23.50 -2.13
CA LYS A 233 21.65 -23.58 -1.13
C LYS A 233 22.95 -24.06 -1.74
N LYS A 234 24.07 -23.55 -1.24
CA LYS A 234 25.43 -24.01 -1.54
C LYS A 234 26.20 -24.16 -0.23
N GLY A 235 26.67 -25.37 0.07
CA GLY A 235 27.36 -25.67 1.33
C GLY A 235 26.52 -25.35 2.57
N GLY A 236 25.20 -25.61 2.52
CA GLY A 236 24.26 -25.34 3.62
C GLY A 236 23.81 -23.89 3.78
N LYS A 237 24.44 -22.93 3.08
CA LYS A 237 24.03 -21.52 3.07
C LYS A 237 23.06 -21.24 1.94
N THR A 238 22.00 -20.48 2.20
CA THR A 238 21.15 -19.93 1.13
C THR A 238 21.95 -18.91 0.34
N VAL A 239 21.98 -19.08 -0.99
CA VAL A 239 22.70 -18.19 -1.91
C VAL A 239 21.77 -17.49 -2.88
N GLU A 240 20.53 -17.95 -3.00
CA GLU A 240 19.52 -17.35 -3.86
C GLU A 240 18.13 -17.61 -3.29
N VAL A 241 17.29 -16.61 -3.50
CA VAL A 241 15.89 -16.57 -3.08
C VAL A 241 15.07 -16.25 -4.31
N GLU A 242 14.04 -17.05 -4.54
CA GLU A 242 13.11 -16.89 -5.66
C GLU A 242 11.69 -16.77 -5.12
N LEU A 243 10.98 -15.76 -5.59
CA LEU A 243 9.57 -15.53 -5.30
C LEU A 243 8.81 -15.38 -6.61
N ASP A 244 8.03 -16.38 -6.97
CA ASP A 244 7.05 -16.28 -8.05
C ASP A 244 5.62 -16.12 -7.50
N PHE A 245 4.70 -15.66 -8.33
CA PHE A 245 3.32 -15.50 -7.91
C PHE A 245 2.32 -15.64 -9.06
N LYS A 246 1.11 -16.10 -8.72
CA LYS A 246 -0.04 -16.26 -9.64
C LYS A 246 -1.32 -15.73 -9.01
N GLY A 247 -2.27 -15.24 -9.80
CA GLY A 247 -3.58 -14.77 -9.29
C GLY A 247 -4.04 -13.44 -9.89
N GLU A 248 -5.36 -13.19 -9.80
CA GLU A 248 -6.13 -12.11 -10.46
C GLU A 248 -5.79 -10.71 -9.93
N PHE A 249 -5.98 -9.61 -10.66
CA PHE A 249 -7.00 -9.25 -11.68
C PHE A 249 -6.72 -9.62 -13.14
N SER A 250 -7.77 -9.93 -13.93
CA SER A 250 -7.72 -9.96 -15.41
C SER A 250 -7.66 -8.54 -15.99
N GLN A 251 -7.13 -8.38 -17.21
CA GLN A 251 -7.11 -7.09 -17.91
C GLN A 251 -8.54 -6.52 -18.09
N GLU A 252 -9.53 -7.40 -18.28
CA GLU A 252 -10.95 -7.06 -18.47
C GLU A 252 -11.60 -6.49 -17.21
N GLN A 253 -11.24 -6.99 -16.03
CA GLN A 253 -11.69 -6.43 -14.75
C GLN A 253 -11.14 -5.00 -14.56
N TRP A 254 -9.99 -4.68 -15.15
CA TRP A 254 -9.40 -3.33 -15.10
C TRP A 254 -9.99 -2.36 -16.11
N ASP A 255 -10.31 -2.82 -17.31
CA ASP A 255 -10.92 -1.96 -18.33
C ASP A 255 -12.33 -1.49 -17.91
N GLN A 256 -12.96 -2.17 -16.96
CA GLN A 256 -14.22 -1.77 -16.33
C GLN A 256 -14.07 -0.75 -15.17
N MET A 257 -12.84 -0.49 -14.72
CA MET A 257 -12.52 0.45 -13.62
C MET A 257 -11.96 1.80 -14.12
N LYS A 258 -11.77 1.94 -15.43
CA LYS A 258 -11.49 3.22 -16.11
C LYS A 258 -12.77 4.04 -16.24
#